data_AF-A0A7L4AJN9-F1
#
_entry.id   AF-A0A7L4AJN9-F1
#
_cell.length_a   1.000
_cell.length_b   1.000
_cell.length_c   1.000
_cell.angle_alpha   90.00
_cell.angle_beta   90.00
_cell.angle_gamma   90.00
#
_symmetry.space_group_name_H-M   'P 1'
#
loop_
_entity.id
_entity.type
_entity.pdbx_description
1 polymer ?
#
loop_
_entity_poly.entity_id
_entity_poly.type
_entity_poly.pdbx_seq_one_letter_code
_entity_poly.pdbx_strand_id
1 'polypeptide(L)'
;GLRVLEALAASGLRSIRFAKEVPGLQAVVANDFSARAVELMNRNVAFNGVGDLVAPGMADARYPLLFTAPQQPTPKPTGEEPFDVIDLDPYGSPAPFLDAAVQAVSEGGLLCVTCTDMGVMAGNSAETCYSKYGAVSLKGKFCHEMALRIILHSLDSRANCYQRFIVPLLSISADFYIRVFVRVFTGQAKVKASASKQALVYHCVGCGTHHLQRLGKVMSHGTGFKYGAATGPPVGPTCEFCQQRHQLGGPMWAEPLHDPAFVERVLAALQSSPGRFQTEERMQGMLSVVTEELGDVPLYYTLDSLSSTIHCNTPSLLQFRSALLHAGYRVSLSHACKNAVKTDAPPAVLWDIMRCWAKIHPVKRERLAETSPASRILSVEPTLQASFTLRDDANPSSRKRGLKRFPENPEAFWGPKARAKAG
;
A
#
# COMPACT_ATOMS: atom_id res chain seq x y z
N GLY A 1 -27.93 13.03 3.43
CA GLY A 1 -27.30 11.85 2.77
C GLY A 1 -25.81 12.12 2.67
N LEU A 2 -25.01 11.21 2.10
CA LEU A 2 -23.57 11.46 1.98
C LEU A 2 -23.26 12.44 0.84
N ARG A 3 -22.31 13.35 1.07
CA ARG A 3 -21.78 14.26 0.04
C ARG A 3 -20.42 13.77 -0.45
N VAL A 4 -20.28 13.60 -1.76
CA VAL A 4 -19.08 13.07 -2.41
C VAL A 4 -18.43 14.14 -3.28
N LEU A 5 -17.10 14.22 -3.23
CA LEU A 5 -16.29 14.98 -4.18
C LEU A 5 -15.43 14.02 -4.99
N GLU A 6 -15.60 14.00 -6.32
CA GLU A 6 -14.60 13.50 -7.25
C GLU A 6 -13.79 14.70 -7.76
N ALA A 7 -12.58 14.87 -7.23
CA ALA A 7 -11.83 16.11 -7.43
C ALA A 7 -11.23 16.25 -8.84
N LEU A 8 -11.00 15.13 -9.53
CA LEU A 8 -10.44 15.03 -10.89
C LEU A 8 -11.28 14.07 -11.74
N ALA A 9 -12.45 14.54 -12.17
CA ALA A 9 -13.51 13.67 -12.69
C ALA A 9 -13.40 13.33 -14.18
N ALA A 10 -12.60 14.06 -14.97
CA ALA A 10 -12.46 13.86 -16.41
C ALA A 10 -13.83 13.75 -17.12
N SER A 11 -14.23 12.55 -17.55
CA SER A 11 -15.51 12.31 -18.22
C SER A 11 -16.72 12.24 -17.28
N GLY A 12 -16.51 12.28 -15.96
CA GLY A 12 -17.54 12.09 -14.93
C GLY A 12 -17.91 10.64 -14.67
N LEU A 13 -17.20 9.67 -15.26
CA LEU A 13 -17.58 8.25 -15.21
C LEU A 13 -17.77 7.75 -13.76
N ARG A 14 -16.86 8.06 -12.84
CA ARG A 14 -16.95 7.58 -11.47
C ARG A 14 -18.08 8.28 -10.71
N SER A 15 -18.25 9.59 -10.87
CA SER A 15 -19.38 10.35 -10.30
C SER A 15 -20.73 9.80 -10.76
N ILE A 16 -20.87 9.49 -12.04
CA ILE A 16 -22.08 8.86 -12.59
C ILE A 16 -22.32 7.49 -11.96
N ARG A 17 -21.26 6.68 -11.80
CA ARG A 17 -21.36 5.39 -11.11
C ARG A 17 -21.71 5.55 -9.63
N PHE A 18 -21.16 6.53 -8.93
CA PHE A 18 -21.57 6.83 -7.56
C PHE A 18 -23.06 7.11 -7.49
N ALA A 19 -23.58 8.00 -8.34
CA ALA A 19 -25.00 8.33 -8.37
C ALA A 19 -25.91 7.12 -8.72
N LYS A 20 -25.46 6.22 -9.59
CA LYS A 20 -26.24 5.03 -10.01
C LYS A 20 -26.14 3.85 -9.05
N GLU A 21 -25.01 3.69 -8.37
CA GLU A 21 -24.66 2.45 -7.68
C GLU A 21 -24.59 2.62 -6.15
N VAL A 22 -24.48 3.84 -5.62
CA VAL A 22 -24.39 4.06 -4.17
C VAL A 22 -25.71 4.63 -3.66
N PRO A 23 -26.48 3.88 -2.87
CA PRO A 23 -27.73 4.37 -2.30
C PRO A 23 -27.47 5.40 -1.19
N GLY A 24 -28.42 6.33 -1.01
CA GLY A 24 -28.38 7.30 0.11
C GLY A 24 -27.42 8.48 -0.07
N LEU A 25 -26.86 8.67 -1.27
CA LEU A 25 -26.12 9.88 -1.60
C LEU A 25 -27.05 11.09 -1.62
N GLN A 26 -26.55 12.22 -1.11
CA GLN A 26 -27.21 13.51 -1.19
C GLN A 26 -26.75 14.29 -2.41
N ALA A 27 -25.45 14.30 -2.68
CA ALA A 27 -24.87 15.01 -3.82
C ALA A 27 -23.50 14.45 -4.17
N VAL A 28 -23.15 14.54 -5.44
CA VAL A 28 -21.82 14.24 -5.99
C VAL A 28 -21.33 15.46 -6.75
N VAL A 29 -20.24 16.06 -6.29
CA VAL A 29 -19.55 17.12 -7.02
C VAL A 29 -18.48 16.48 -7.89
N ALA A 30 -18.62 16.61 -9.20
CA ALA A 30 -17.70 16.09 -10.20
C ALA A 30 -16.87 17.25 -10.75
N ASN A 31 -15.62 17.40 -10.32
CA ASN A 31 -14.79 18.55 -10.67
C ASN A 31 -13.70 18.20 -11.69
N ASP A 32 -13.46 19.07 -12.67
CA ASP A 32 -12.25 19.01 -13.51
C ASP A 32 -11.76 20.41 -13.88
N PHE A 33 -10.46 20.58 -14.11
CA PHE A 33 -9.89 21.88 -14.51
C PHE A 33 -10.08 22.15 -16.01
N SER A 34 -10.25 21.10 -16.81
CA SER A 34 -10.34 21.19 -18.27
C SER A 34 -11.76 21.47 -18.72
N ALA A 35 -11.98 22.62 -19.38
CA ALA A 35 -13.28 22.99 -19.95
C ALA A 35 -13.85 21.89 -20.87
N ARG A 36 -12.99 21.23 -21.65
CA ARG A 36 -13.39 20.11 -22.53
C ARG A 36 -13.84 18.88 -21.74
N ALA A 37 -13.17 18.58 -20.62
CA ALA A 37 -13.57 17.49 -19.75
C ALA A 37 -14.94 17.79 -19.12
N VAL A 38 -15.16 19.03 -18.66
CA VAL A 38 -16.44 19.48 -18.10
C VAL A 38 -17.57 19.44 -19.14
N GLU A 39 -17.33 19.84 -20.39
CA GLU A 39 -18.33 19.71 -21.46
C GLU A 39 -18.74 18.23 -21.68
N LEU A 40 -17.76 17.33 -21.77
CA LEU A 40 -18.00 15.90 -21.90
C LEU A 40 -18.74 15.33 -20.68
N MET A 41 -18.36 15.77 -19.49
CA MET A 41 -18.98 15.38 -18.22
C MET A 41 -20.45 15.80 -18.17
N ASN A 42 -20.79 17.03 -18.55
CA ASN A 42 -22.17 17.51 -18.64
C ASN A 42 -23.00 16.63 -19.58
N ARG A 43 -22.46 16.31 -20.77
CA ARG A 43 -23.12 15.41 -21.73
C ARG A 43 -23.35 14.02 -21.14
N ASN A 44 -22.35 13.46 -20.45
CA ASN A 44 -22.46 12.13 -19.84
C ASN A 44 -23.45 12.11 -18.66
N VAL A 45 -23.47 13.16 -17.83
CA VAL A 45 -24.43 13.31 -16.73
C VAL A 45 -25.87 13.35 -17.27
N ALA A 46 -26.11 14.17 -18.31
CA ALA A 46 -27.41 14.25 -18.98
C ALA A 46 -27.80 12.93 -19.64
N PHE A 47 -26.89 12.30 -20.38
CA PHE A 47 -27.11 11.00 -21.03
C PHE A 47 -27.49 9.90 -20.03
N ASN A 48 -26.96 9.97 -18.81
CA ASN A 48 -27.21 8.99 -17.77
C ASN A 48 -28.40 9.33 -16.86
N GLY A 49 -29.01 10.52 -17.01
CA GLY A 49 -30.16 10.97 -16.21
C GLY A 49 -29.85 11.18 -14.73
N VAL A 50 -28.64 11.63 -14.39
CA VAL A 50 -28.18 11.77 -12.98
C VAL A 50 -27.93 13.23 -12.56
N GLY A 51 -28.48 14.19 -13.30
CA GLY A 51 -28.28 15.63 -13.05
C GLY A 51 -28.79 16.13 -11.69
N ASP A 52 -29.78 15.45 -11.10
CA ASP A 52 -30.31 15.81 -9.78
C ASP A 52 -29.34 15.48 -8.63
N LEU A 53 -28.38 14.58 -8.87
CA LEU A 53 -27.39 14.16 -7.88
C LEU A 53 -25.97 14.60 -8.23
N VAL A 54 -25.61 14.63 -9.51
CA VAL A 54 -24.26 14.94 -9.97
C VAL A 54 -24.18 16.37 -10.47
N ALA A 55 -23.39 17.20 -9.78
CA ALA A 55 -23.11 18.58 -10.15
C ALA A 55 -21.70 18.69 -10.77
N PRO A 56 -21.59 18.94 -12.09
CA PRO A 56 -20.31 19.24 -12.73
C PRO A 56 -19.73 20.58 -12.27
N GLY A 57 -18.43 20.61 -11.98
CA GLY A 57 -17.68 21.81 -11.58
C GLY A 57 -16.43 22.01 -12.44
N MET A 58 -16.11 23.28 -12.73
CA MET A 58 -14.88 23.65 -13.44
C MET A 58 -13.95 24.46 -12.55
N ALA A 59 -13.02 23.77 -11.88
CA ALA A 59 -12.03 24.42 -11.03
C ALA A 59 -10.76 23.58 -10.91
N ASP A 60 -9.67 24.22 -10.48
CA ASP A 60 -8.51 23.50 -9.94
C ASP A 60 -8.99 22.67 -8.74
N ALA A 61 -8.60 21.40 -8.66
CA ALA A 61 -9.03 20.48 -7.61
C ALA A 61 -8.77 20.99 -6.18
N ARG A 62 -7.77 21.87 -5.98
CA ARG A 62 -7.50 22.50 -4.68
C ARG A 62 -8.60 23.47 -4.25
N TYR A 63 -9.31 24.08 -5.20
CA TYR A 63 -10.39 25.04 -4.92
C TYR A 63 -11.53 24.36 -4.14
N PRO A 64 -12.27 23.37 -4.67
CA PRO A 64 -13.35 22.75 -3.92
C PRO A 64 -12.87 22.12 -2.60
N LEU A 65 -11.61 21.66 -2.51
CA LEU A 65 -11.04 21.16 -1.26
C LEU A 65 -10.85 22.28 -0.21
N LEU A 66 -10.23 23.40 -0.58
CA LEU A 66 -9.94 24.50 0.35
C LEU A 66 -11.20 25.25 0.79
N PHE A 67 -12.17 25.45 -0.11
CA PHE A 67 -13.41 26.17 0.21
C PHE A 67 -14.39 25.34 1.07
N THR A 68 -14.30 24.01 0.99
CA THR A 68 -15.10 23.11 1.84
C THR A 68 -14.39 22.70 3.13
N ALA A 69 -13.09 22.97 3.25
CA ALA A 69 -12.34 22.71 4.48
C ALA A 69 -12.99 23.36 5.72
N PRO A 70 -13.14 22.61 6.82
CA PRO A 70 -13.56 23.13 8.10
C PRO A 70 -12.34 23.75 8.79
N GLN A 71 -11.96 24.99 8.48
CA GLN A 71 -11.05 25.73 9.35
C GLN A 71 -11.59 27.12 9.76
N GLN A 72 -11.70 27.25 11.08
CA GLN A 72 -11.68 28.46 11.92
C GLN A 72 -12.93 29.37 12.01
N PRO A 73 -13.13 30.09 13.14
CA PRO A 73 -14.43 30.52 13.69
C PRO A 73 -15.05 31.72 12.99
N THR A 74 -14.61 32.03 11.78
CA THR A 74 -15.21 33.06 10.95
C THR A 74 -16.28 32.42 10.07
N PRO A 75 -17.52 32.93 10.06
CA PRO A 75 -18.56 32.43 9.17
C PRO A 75 -18.05 32.53 7.72
N LYS A 76 -18.15 31.41 6.99
CA LYS A 76 -17.74 31.33 5.59
C LYS A 76 -18.56 32.31 4.73
N PRO A 77 -17.99 32.90 3.68
CA PRO A 77 -18.76 33.65 2.70
C PRO A 77 -19.72 32.78 1.87
N THR A 78 -19.53 31.45 1.83
CA THR A 78 -20.28 30.54 0.92
C THR A 78 -21.14 29.46 1.59
N GLY A 79 -21.06 29.27 2.92
CA GLY A 79 -21.95 28.33 3.64
C GLY A 79 -21.83 26.84 3.26
N GLU A 80 -20.85 26.42 2.46
CA GLU A 80 -20.76 25.04 1.98
C GLU A 80 -20.26 24.06 3.06
N GLU A 81 -21.02 22.97 3.23
CA GLU A 81 -20.72 21.86 4.13
C GLU A 81 -19.45 21.09 3.68
N PRO A 82 -18.76 20.38 4.56
CA PRO A 82 -17.68 19.45 4.20
C PRO A 82 -18.16 18.25 3.36
N PHE A 83 -17.23 17.56 2.71
CA PHE A 83 -17.51 16.31 1.99
C PHE A 83 -17.28 15.09 2.87
N ASP A 84 -18.20 14.13 2.83
CA ASP A 84 -18.09 12.86 3.56
C ASP A 84 -17.18 11.86 2.85
N VAL A 85 -17.09 11.98 1.52
CA VAL A 85 -16.19 11.17 0.70
C VAL A 85 -15.44 12.08 -0.26
N ILE A 86 -14.11 11.98 -0.27
CA ILE A 86 -13.26 12.68 -1.23
C ILE A 86 -12.47 11.63 -2.01
N ASP A 87 -12.52 11.70 -3.33
CA ASP A 87 -11.76 10.85 -4.23
C ASP A 87 -10.74 11.68 -5.02
N LEU A 88 -9.46 11.36 -4.79
CA LEU A 88 -8.31 11.90 -5.51
C LEU A 88 -7.77 10.85 -6.47
N ASP A 89 -7.95 11.08 -7.76
CA ASP A 89 -7.43 10.21 -8.82
C ASP A 89 -6.72 10.99 -9.94
N PRO A 90 -5.55 11.57 -9.64
CA PRO A 90 -4.80 12.34 -10.61
C PRO A 90 -3.96 11.44 -11.53
N TYR A 91 -3.65 11.96 -12.72
CA TYR A 91 -2.58 11.41 -13.51
C TYR A 91 -1.22 11.63 -12.82
N GLY A 92 -0.61 10.55 -12.34
CA GLY A 92 0.68 10.57 -11.66
C GLY A 92 0.53 10.66 -10.14
N SER A 93 0.84 11.84 -9.59
CA SER A 93 1.00 12.02 -8.14
C SER A 93 -0.16 12.81 -7.53
N PRO A 94 -0.70 12.38 -6.37
CA PRO A 94 -1.66 13.16 -5.60
C PRO A 94 -1.04 14.17 -4.64
N ALA A 95 0.29 14.25 -4.55
CA ALA A 95 1.00 15.10 -3.60
C ALA A 95 0.52 16.57 -3.52
N PRO A 96 0.15 17.25 -4.63
CA PRO A 96 -0.36 18.63 -4.57
C PRO A 96 -1.71 18.77 -3.86
N PHE A 97 -2.49 17.69 -3.74
CA PHE A 97 -3.87 17.73 -3.25
C PHE A 97 -4.02 17.15 -1.83
N LEU A 98 -3.04 16.37 -1.36
CA LEU A 98 -3.17 15.63 -0.08
C LEU A 98 -3.42 16.56 1.11
N ASP A 99 -2.75 17.71 1.16
CA ASP A 99 -2.83 18.64 2.29
C ASP A 99 -4.24 19.28 2.40
N ALA A 100 -4.78 19.74 1.28
CA ALA A 100 -6.13 20.26 1.22
C ALA A 100 -7.18 19.16 1.48
N ALA A 101 -6.95 17.93 1.03
CA ALA A 101 -7.91 16.84 1.19
C ALA A 101 -8.05 16.34 2.62
N VAL A 102 -6.95 16.22 3.39
CA VAL A 102 -7.03 15.84 4.82
C VAL A 102 -7.71 16.91 5.67
N GLN A 103 -7.74 18.15 5.20
CA GLN A 103 -8.51 19.23 5.80
C GLN A 103 -9.98 19.17 5.35
N ALA A 104 -10.23 19.04 4.05
CA ALA A 104 -11.57 19.09 3.44
C ALA A 104 -12.55 18.01 3.88
N VAL A 105 -12.05 16.80 4.14
CA VAL A 105 -12.91 15.66 4.49
C VAL A 105 -13.60 15.87 5.84
N SER A 106 -14.87 15.47 5.96
CA SER A 106 -15.64 15.56 7.20
C SER A 106 -15.06 14.69 8.31
N GLU A 107 -15.50 14.91 9.55
CA GLU A 107 -15.03 14.12 10.70
C GLU A 107 -15.42 12.65 10.53
N GLY A 108 -14.42 11.77 10.47
CA GLY A 108 -14.61 10.36 10.15
C GLY A 108 -15.01 10.08 8.70
N GLY A 109 -14.92 11.06 7.80
CA GLY A 109 -15.18 10.88 6.37
C GLY A 109 -14.13 9.99 5.70
N LEU A 110 -14.46 9.51 4.49
CA LEU A 110 -13.65 8.61 3.68
C LEU A 110 -12.81 9.39 2.66
N LEU A 111 -11.49 9.21 2.71
CA LEU A 111 -10.56 9.74 1.73
C LEU A 111 -10.01 8.58 0.88
N CYS A 112 -10.28 8.63 -0.41
CA CYS A 112 -9.77 7.70 -1.42
C CYS A 112 -8.64 8.37 -2.20
N VAL A 113 -7.45 7.77 -2.24
CA VAL A 113 -6.30 8.34 -2.93
C VAL A 113 -5.69 7.31 -3.87
N THR A 114 -5.56 7.68 -5.14
CA THR A 114 -4.88 6.88 -6.16
C THR A 114 -3.53 7.52 -6.51
N CYS A 115 -2.49 6.71 -6.64
CA CYS A 115 -1.18 7.12 -7.15
C CYS A 115 -0.81 6.24 -8.33
N THR A 116 -0.52 6.85 -9.48
CA THR A 116 -0.06 6.15 -10.68
C THR A 116 1.43 6.41 -10.97
N ASP A 117 2.12 7.20 -10.14
CA ASP A 117 3.54 7.51 -10.29
C ASP A 117 4.47 6.43 -9.68
N MET A 118 4.15 5.17 -9.93
CA MET A 118 4.89 4.02 -9.42
C MET A 118 6.37 4.01 -9.80
N GLY A 119 6.77 4.64 -10.92
CA GLY A 119 8.19 4.82 -11.24
C GLY A 119 8.95 5.56 -10.13
N VAL A 120 8.34 6.60 -9.54
CA VAL A 120 8.92 7.38 -8.43
C VAL A 120 8.86 6.57 -7.14
N MET A 121 7.68 6.02 -6.82
CA MET A 121 7.44 5.34 -5.55
C MET A 121 8.12 3.97 -5.43
N ALA A 122 8.46 3.33 -6.56
CA ALA A 122 9.14 2.04 -6.60
C ALA A 122 10.68 2.12 -6.58
N GLY A 123 11.25 3.31 -6.34
CA GLY A 123 12.68 3.48 -6.09
C GLY A 123 13.53 3.90 -7.29
N ASN A 124 12.95 4.30 -8.44
CA ASN A 124 13.76 4.80 -9.57
C ASN A 124 14.18 6.27 -9.42
N SER A 125 13.44 7.06 -8.64
CA SER A 125 13.65 8.51 -8.46
C SER A 125 13.39 8.90 -7.01
N ALA A 126 14.34 8.54 -6.14
CA ALA A 126 14.18 8.65 -4.70
C ALA A 126 14.09 10.12 -4.23
N GLU A 127 14.82 11.03 -4.88
CA GLU A 127 14.77 12.47 -4.67
C GLU A 127 13.39 13.05 -5.02
N THR A 128 12.78 12.58 -6.10
CA THR A 128 11.42 12.95 -6.49
C THR A 128 10.38 12.38 -5.53
N CYS A 129 10.61 11.17 -5.00
CA CYS A 129 9.75 10.58 -3.98
C CYS A 129 9.79 11.41 -2.69
N TYR A 130 10.98 11.85 -2.29
CA TYR A 130 11.17 12.66 -1.09
C TYR A 130 10.50 14.02 -1.21
N SER A 131 10.66 14.72 -2.35
CA SER A 131 10.05 16.04 -2.56
C SER A 131 8.52 16.00 -2.57
N LYS A 132 7.91 14.92 -3.09
CA LYS A 132 6.44 14.77 -3.16
C LYS A 132 5.83 14.26 -1.86
N TYR A 133 6.46 13.27 -1.24
CA TYR A 133 5.84 12.44 -0.19
C TYR A 133 6.55 12.51 1.17
N GLY A 134 7.68 13.23 1.27
CA GLY A 134 8.46 13.31 2.50
C GLY A 134 9.20 12.01 2.85
N ALA A 135 9.35 11.09 1.89
CA ALA A 135 9.94 9.78 2.09
C ALA A 135 10.85 9.34 0.93
N VAL A 136 11.92 8.62 1.26
CA VAL A 136 12.86 8.04 0.30
C VAL A 136 12.38 6.64 -0.09
N SER A 137 12.05 6.43 -1.35
CA SER A 137 11.72 5.10 -1.88
C SER A 137 12.97 4.25 -2.11
N LEU A 138 12.85 2.94 -1.91
CA LEU A 138 13.93 1.98 -2.15
C LEU A 138 13.61 1.06 -3.32
N LYS A 139 14.63 0.75 -4.11
CA LYS A 139 14.55 -0.24 -5.18
C LYS A 139 14.70 -1.64 -4.59
N GLY A 140 13.61 -2.20 -4.07
CA GLY A 140 13.53 -3.56 -3.56
C GLY A 140 12.38 -4.33 -4.22
N LYS A 141 12.33 -5.66 -4.03
CA LYS A 141 11.19 -6.47 -4.51
C LYS A 141 9.88 -6.11 -3.81
N PHE A 142 9.96 -5.54 -2.61
CA PHE A 142 8.84 -5.04 -1.81
C PHE A 142 8.34 -3.65 -2.21
N CYS A 143 8.84 -3.07 -3.31
CA CYS A 143 8.62 -1.68 -3.68
C CYS A 143 7.14 -1.28 -3.78
N HIS A 144 6.25 -2.18 -4.25
CA HIS A 144 4.82 -1.92 -4.35
C HIS A 144 4.17 -1.73 -2.97
N GLU A 145 4.53 -2.56 -2.00
CA GLU A 145 4.05 -2.38 -0.62
C GLU A 145 4.69 -1.14 0.03
N MET A 146 5.98 -0.90 -0.19
CA MET A 146 6.63 0.31 0.29
C MET A 146 5.94 1.57 -0.23
N ALA A 147 5.48 1.57 -1.49
CA ALA A 147 4.73 2.67 -2.08
C ALA A 147 3.40 2.91 -1.34
N LEU A 148 2.63 1.85 -1.03
CA LEU A 148 1.42 1.95 -0.19
C LEU A 148 1.74 2.57 1.18
N ARG A 149 2.84 2.14 1.79
CA ARG A 149 3.28 2.65 3.10
C ARG A 149 3.77 4.11 3.04
N ILE A 150 4.38 4.53 1.93
CA ILE A 150 4.82 5.91 1.71
C ILE A 150 3.63 6.86 1.56
N ILE A 151 2.59 6.49 0.79
CA ILE A 151 1.42 7.37 0.65
C ILE A 151 0.66 7.49 1.98
N LEU A 152 0.54 6.41 2.75
CA LEU A 152 -0.02 6.45 4.11
C LEU A 152 0.81 7.31 5.07
N HIS A 153 2.15 7.23 4.98
CA HIS A 153 3.04 8.12 5.72
C HIS A 153 2.79 9.60 5.39
N SER A 154 2.71 9.93 4.10
CA SER A 154 2.48 11.31 3.63
C SER A 154 1.12 11.83 4.10
N LEU A 155 0.06 11.01 4.00
CA LEU A 155 -1.28 11.35 4.48
C LEU A 155 -1.31 11.57 6.00
N ASP A 156 -0.73 10.65 6.79
CA ASP A 156 -0.69 10.78 8.25
C ASP A 156 0.08 12.05 8.66
N SER A 157 1.26 12.26 8.08
CA SER A 157 2.13 13.40 8.42
C SER A 157 1.46 14.74 8.14
N ARG A 158 0.74 14.86 7.01
CA ARG A 158 -0.03 16.05 6.67
C ARG A 158 -1.26 16.23 7.57
N ALA A 159 -2.01 15.16 7.84
CA ALA A 159 -3.17 15.23 8.75
C ALA A 159 -2.76 15.67 10.17
N ASN A 160 -1.61 15.19 10.67
CA ASN A 160 -1.12 15.50 12.01
C ASN A 160 -0.86 17.00 12.23
N CYS A 161 -0.45 17.74 11.18
CA CYS A 161 -0.29 19.19 11.23
C CYS A 161 -1.59 19.93 11.60
N TYR A 162 -2.74 19.29 11.38
CA TYR A 162 -4.07 19.82 11.65
C TYR A 162 -4.73 19.16 12.87
N GLN A 163 -3.96 18.47 13.72
CA GLN A 163 -4.48 17.69 14.85
C GLN A 163 -5.42 16.55 14.43
N ARG A 164 -5.33 16.12 13.16
CA ARG A 164 -6.10 15.03 12.58
C ARG A 164 -5.20 13.81 12.38
N PHE A 165 -5.80 12.63 12.32
CA PHE A 165 -5.09 11.37 12.10
C PHE A 165 -5.86 10.49 11.12
N ILE A 166 -5.14 9.63 10.41
CA ILE A 166 -5.72 8.68 9.48
C ILE A 166 -5.94 7.30 10.12
N VAL A 167 -6.96 6.58 9.64
CA VAL A 167 -7.19 5.16 9.90
C VAL A 167 -7.30 4.46 8.55
N PRO A 168 -6.28 3.69 8.14
CA PRO A 168 -6.34 2.90 6.91
C PRO A 168 -7.43 1.84 6.97
N LEU A 169 -8.29 1.80 5.95
CA LEU A 169 -9.33 0.78 5.79
C LEU A 169 -8.91 -0.31 4.80
N LEU A 170 -8.35 0.11 3.66
CA LEU A 170 -7.92 -0.77 2.59
C LEU A 170 -6.83 -0.09 1.77
N SER A 171 -5.82 -0.85 1.33
CA SER A 171 -4.71 -0.36 0.52
C SER A 171 -4.42 -1.40 -0.54
N ILE A 172 -4.45 -1.05 -1.81
CA ILE A 172 -4.36 -2.01 -2.92
C ILE A 172 -3.27 -1.57 -3.88
N SER A 173 -2.36 -2.48 -4.21
CA SER A 173 -1.56 -2.39 -5.43
C SER A 173 -2.25 -3.18 -6.54
N ALA A 174 -2.61 -2.51 -7.63
CA ALA A 174 -3.30 -3.12 -8.76
C ALA A 174 -2.72 -2.62 -10.07
N ASP A 175 -2.26 -3.56 -10.90
CA ASP A 175 -1.66 -3.31 -12.22
C ASP A 175 -0.49 -2.31 -12.14
N PHE A 176 -0.75 -1.03 -12.43
CA PHE A 176 0.25 0.04 -12.53
C PHE A 176 0.02 1.18 -11.54
N TYR A 177 -0.93 1.02 -10.62
CA TYR A 177 -1.26 2.03 -9.63
C TYR A 177 -1.37 1.43 -8.24
N ILE A 178 -1.32 2.31 -7.25
CA ILE A 178 -1.70 2.01 -5.88
C ILE A 178 -2.89 2.86 -5.49
N ARG A 179 -3.74 2.33 -4.60
CA ARG A 179 -4.91 3.04 -4.09
C ARG A 179 -5.07 2.78 -2.61
N VAL A 180 -5.30 3.84 -1.84
CA VAL A 180 -5.56 3.75 -0.40
C VAL A 180 -6.89 4.37 -0.05
N PHE A 181 -7.57 3.75 0.90
CA PHE A 181 -8.85 4.17 1.46
C PHE A 181 -8.63 4.39 2.95
N VAL A 182 -8.78 5.62 3.41
CA VAL A 182 -8.53 5.99 4.82
C VAL A 182 -9.70 6.77 5.37
N ARG A 183 -9.99 6.62 6.67
CA ARG A 183 -10.83 7.57 7.40
C ARG A 183 -9.98 8.62 8.06
N VAL A 184 -10.47 9.85 8.16
CA VAL A 184 -9.74 10.95 8.79
C VAL A 184 -10.54 11.49 9.98
N PHE A 185 -9.92 11.50 11.15
CA PHE A 185 -10.53 11.92 12.41
C PHE A 185 -9.72 13.01 13.08
N THR A 186 -10.33 13.74 14.01
CA THR A 186 -9.66 14.73 14.85
C THR A 186 -9.28 14.10 16.19
N GLY A 187 -8.03 14.29 16.65
CA GLY A 187 -7.62 13.72 17.93
C GLY A 187 -6.14 13.91 18.26
N GLN A 188 -5.84 14.93 19.07
CA GLN A 188 -4.47 15.26 19.48
C GLN A 188 -3.72 14.10 20.16
N ALA A 189 -4.40 13.28 20.97
CA ALA A 189 -3.79 12.12 21.63
C ALA A 189 -3.32 11.07 20.61
N LYS A 190 -4.10 10.83 19.54
CA LYS A 190 -3.74 9.91 18.47
C LYS A 190 -2.60 10.45 17.60
N VAL A 191 -2.58 11.76 17.37
CA VAL A 191 -1.50 12.45 16.65
C VAL A 191 -0.16 12.31 17.38
N LYS A 192 -0.13 12.41 18.71
CA LYS A 192 1.10 12.20 19.50
C LYS A 192 1.73 10.81 19.31
N ALA A 193 0.92 9.81 18.94
CA ALA A 193 1.40 8.48 18.61
C ALA A 193 1.96 8.35 17.18
N SER A 194 1.88 9.40 16.33
CA SER A 194 2.26 9.30 14.92
C SER A 194 3.66 8.75 14.70
N ALA A 195 4.67 9.30 15.39
CA ALA A 195 6.05 8.88 15.22
C ALA A 195 6.26 7.38 15.48
N SER A 196 5.50 6.76 16.39
CA SER A 196 5.61 5.31 16.62
C SER A 196 4.99 4.47 15.51
N LYS A 197 4.11 5.04 14.67
CA LYS A 197 3.51 4.38 13.51
C LYS A 197 4.39 4.47 12.25
N GLN A 198 5.46 5.26 12.29
CA GLN A 198 6.38 5.45 11.16
C GLN A 198 7.68 4.67 11.37
N ALA A 199 8.27 4.19 10.29
CA ALA A 199 9.58 3.52 10.32
C ALA A 199 10.48 3.91 9.15
N LEU A 200 11.78 3.94 9.41
CA LEU A 200 12.82 3.86 8.39
C LEU A 200 13.09 2.38 8.04
N VAL A 201 13.59 2.14 6.83
CA VAL A 201 13.94 0.81 6.34
C VAL A 201 15.44 0.78 6.04
N TYR A 202 16.16 -0.12 6.70
CA TYR A 202 17.54 -0.48 6.36
C TYR A 202 17.50 -1.68 5.43
N HIS A 203 17.84 -1.48 4.15
CA HIS A 203 17.79 -2.51 3.12
C HIS A 203 19.19 -2.88 2.64
N CYS A 204 19.58 -4.14 2.77
CA CYS A 204 20.86 -4.62 2.29
C CYS A 204 20.89 -4.69 0.76
N VAL A 205 21.85 -4.01 0.13
CA VAL A 205 21.97 -3.98 -1.34
C VAL A 205 22.46 -5.30 -1.95
N GLY A 206 22.98 -6.22 -1.11
CA GLY A 206 23.50 -7.51 -1.54
C GLY A 206 22.44 -8.61 -1.54
N CYS A 207 21.88 -8.88 -0.36
CA CYS A 207 20.99 -10.01 -0.15
C CYS A 207 19.50 -9.62 -0.03
N GLY A 208 19.19 -8.33 -0.03
CA GLY A 208 17.81 -7.84 0.05
C GLY A 208 17.17 -7.93 1.45
N THR A 209 17.91 -8.43 2.45
CA THR A 209 17.47 -8.40 3.86
C THR A 209 17.13 -6.99 4.28
N HIS A 210 16.03 -6.82 5.00
CA HIS A 210 15.58 -5.51 5.47
C HIS A 210 15.20 -5.52 6.95
N HIS A 211 15.50 -4.42 7.63
CA HIS A 211 15.19 -4.18 9.04
C HIS A 211 14.45 -2.85 9.18
N LEU A 212 13.49 -2.80 10.09
CA LEU A 212 12.67 -1.62 10.35
C LEU A 212 13.16 -0.90 11.60
N GLN A 213 13.31 0.42 11.50
CA GLN A 213 13.59 1.30 12.63
C GLN A 213 12.40 2.23 12.84
N ARG A 214 11.60 2.01 13.89
CA ARG A 214 10.53 2.95 14.28
C ARG A 214 11.11 4.33 14.57
N LEU A 215 10.36 5.41 14.31
CA LEU A 215 10.80 6.78 14.63
C LEU A 215 10.50 7.16 16.09
N GLY A 216 9.44 6.62 16.67
CA GLY A 216 9.03 6.86 18.05
C GLY A 216 8.61 5.60 18.79
N LYS A 217 8.44 5.72 20.10
CA LYS A 217 7.91 4.67 20.98
C LYS A 217 6.78 5.22 21.84
N VAL A 218 5.80 4.35 22.13
CA VAL A 218 4.71 4.60 23.07
C VAL A 218 4.88 3.65 24.24
N MET A 219 4.91 4.18 25.45
CA MET A 219 4.98 3.40 26.69
C MET A 219 3.69 3.65 27.48
N SER A 220 3.00 2.58 27.87
CA SER A 220 1.83 2.68 28.75
C SER A 220 2.30 2.77 30.20
N HIS A 221 1.80 3.76 30.94
CA HIS A 221 2.02 3.92 32.37
C HIS A 221 0.65 4.09 33.05
N GLY A 222 0.11 3.01 33.60
CA GLY A 222 -1.21 3.00 34.22
C GLY A 222 -2.29 3.42 33.21
N THR A 223 -2.97 4.55 33.48
CA THR A 223 -4.00 5.11 32.60
C THR A 223 -3.46 6.04 31.51
N GLY A 224 -2.16 6.37 31.53
CA GLY A 224 -1.54 7.34 30.62
C GLY A 224 -0.59 6.72 29.58
N PHE A 225 -0.29 7.49 28.54
CA PHE A 225 0.71 7.15 27.53
C PHE A 225 1.87 8.15 27.55
N LYS A 226 3.10 7.63 27.54
CA LYS A 226 4.33 8.41 27.37
C LYS A 226 4.91 8.17 25.98
N TYR A 227 5.20 9.26 25.27
CA TYR A 227 5.77 9.24 23.93
C TYR A 227 7.26 9.61 24.01
N GLY A 228 8.09 8.98 23.19
CA GLY A 228 9.52 9.30 23.13
C GLY A 228 10.17 8.87 21.83
N ALA A 229 11.42 9.28 21.64
CA ALA A 229 12.23 8.84 20.51
C ALA A 229 12.53 7.33 20.60
N ALA A 230 12.59 6.67 19.44
CA ALA A 230 13.06 5.30 19.34
C ALA A 230 14.59 5.22 19.49
N THR A 231 15.09 4.03 19.83
CA THR A 231 16.53 3.73 19.92
C THR A 231 16.93 2.91 18.70
N GLY A 232 18.11 3.17 18.14
CA GLY A 232 18.61 2.54 16.92
C GLY A 232 20.07 2.90 16.64
N PRO A 233 20.64 2.46 15.50
CA PRO A 233 20.01 1.65 14.44
C PRO A 233 19.83 0.17 14.84
N PRO A 234 18.96 -0.59 14.13
CA PRO A 234 18.74 -2.02 14.40
C PRO A 234 19.76 -2.92 13.69
N VAL A 235 20.74 -2.32 13.01
CA VAL A 235 21.75 -3.00 12.18
C VAL A 235 23.13 -2.43 12.46
N GLY A 236 24.16 -3.26 12.22
CA GLY A 236 25.55 -2.82 12.20
C GLY A 236 25.93 -2.04 10.93
N PRO A 237 27.23 -1.70 10.76
CA PRO A 237 27.72 -0.97 9.60
C PRO A 237 27.56 -1.73 8.27
N THR A 238 27.60 -3.06 8.34
CA THR A 238 27.41 -3.99 7.20
C THR A 238 26.34 -5.02 7.54
N CYS A 239 25.76 -5.62 6.50
CA CYS A 239 24.79 -6.70 6.65
C CYS A 239 25.44 -7.92 7.30
N GLU A 240 24.82 -8.43 8.36
CA GLU A 240 25.32 -9.59 9.11
C GLU A 240 25.44 -10.86 8.24
N PHE A 241 24.59 -11.00 7.20
CA PHE A 241 24.52 -12.20 6.36
C PHE A 241 25.49 -12.19 5.18
N CYS A 242 25.64 -11.04 4.53
CA CYS A 242 26.41 -10.95 3.29
C CYS A 242 27.47 -9.84 3.27
N GLN A 243 27.64 -9.13 4.38
CA GLN A 243 28.65 -8.09 4.58
C GLN A 243 28.61 -6.93 3.58
N GLN A 244 27.50 -6.79 2.85
CA GLN A 244 27.24 -5.65 1.97
C GLN A 244 26.63 -4.48 2.75
N ARG A 245 26.71 -3.28 2.18
CA ARG A 245 26.15 -2.06 2.78
C ARG A 245 24.62 -2.06 2.83
N HIS A 246 24.07 -1.21 3.68
CA HIS A 246 22.64 -0.92 3.73
C HIS A 246 22.33 0.39 3.00
N GLN A 247 21.19 0.43 2.29
CA GLN A 247 20.52 1.66 1.90
C GLN A 247 19.45 2.00 2.93
N LEU A 248 19.26 3.30 3.18
CA LEU A 248 18.23 3.81 4.07
C LEU A 248 17.05 4.35 3.26
N GLY A 249 15.84 3.93 3.61
CA GLY A 249 14.59 4.40 3.02
C GLY A 249 13.54 4.77 4.05
N GLY A 250 12.43 5.30 3.57
CA GLY A 250 11.34 5.84 4.38
C GLY A 250 11.52 7.33 4.69
N PRO A 251 10.82 7.87 5.72
CA PRO A 251 9.90 7.13 6.59
C PRO A 251 8.71 6.55 5.83
N MET A 252 8.17 5.44 6.33
CA MET A 252 6.98 4.81 5.79
C MET A 252 6.05 4.36 6.92
N TRP A 253 4.76 4.21 6.60
CA TRP A 253 3.78 3.65 7.52
C TRP A 253 4.12 2.21 7.90
N ALA A 254 4.29 1.94 9.18
CA ALA A 254 4.70 0.63 9.71
C ALA A 254 3.58 -0.11 10.48
N GLU A 255 2.38 0.48 10.54
CA GLU A 255 1.18 -0.16 11.07
C GLU A 255 0.43 -0.96 9.97
N PRO A 256 -0.67 -1.66 10.31
CA PRO A 256 -1.50 -2.36 9.33
C PRO A 256 -1.97 -1.47 8.19
N LEU A 257 -2.02 -2.05 6.98
CA LEU A 257 -2.46 -1.39 5.75
C LEU A 257 -3.98 -1.41 5.57
N HIS A 258 -4.68 -2.25 6.33
CA HIS A 258 -6.09 -2.58 6.17
C HIS A 258 -6.74 -2.73 7.54
N ASP A 259 -8.06 -2.49 7.57
CA ASP A 259 -8.94 -2.90 8.65
C ASP A 259 -9.59 -4.23 8.26
N PRO A 260 -9.25 -5.37 8.91
CA PRO A 260 -9.79 -6.68 8.55
C PRO A 260 -11.32 -6.72 8.57
N ALA A 261 -11.96 -6.08 9.55
CA ALA A 261 -13.41 -6.06 9.66
C ALA A 261 -14.05 -5.27 8.52
N PHE A 262 -13.38 -4.19 8.05
CA PHE A 262 -13.83 -3.47 6.85
C PHE A 262 -13.72 -4.35 5.60
N VAL A 263 -12.59 -5.02 5.40
CA VAL A 263 -12.37 -5.88 4.23
C VAL A 263 -13.36 -7.04 4.18
N GLU A 264 -13.66 -7.67 5.32
CA GLU A 264 -14.68 -8.72 5.43
C GLU A 264 -16.07 -8.21 5.05
N ARG A 265 -16.45 -7.00 5.48
CA ARG A 265 -17.73 -6.38 5.07
C ARG A 265 -17.78 -6.10 3.56
N VAL A 266 -16.67 -5.67 2.95
CA VAL A 266 -16.61 -5.46 1.49
C VAL A 266 -16.75 -6.80 0.75
N LEU A 267 -16.09 -7.86 1.23
CA LEU A 267 -16.24 -9.21 0.68
C LEU A 267 -17.68 -9.74 0.79
N ALA A 268 -18.32 -9.54 1.94
CA ALA A 268 -19.71 -9.94 2.16
C ALA A 268 -20.67 -9.18 1.24
N ALA A 269 -20.46 -7.87 1.05
CA ALA A 269 -21.27 -7.04 0.16
C ALA A 269 -21.12 -7.43 -1.32
N LEU A 270 -19.94 -7.88 -1.74
CA LEU A 270 -19.73 -8.46 -3.07
C LEU A 270 -20.52 -9.77 -3.22
N GLN A 271 -20.41 -10.68 -2.25
CA GLN A 271 -21.11 -11.97 -2.27
C GLN A 271 -22.64 -11.83 -2.23
N SER A 272 -23.16 -10.78 -1.58
CA SER A 272 -24.61 -10.52 -1.54
C SER A 272 -25.15 -9.88 -2.82
N SER A 273 -24.30 -9.50 -3.78
CA SER A 273 -24.68 -8.84 -5.03
C SER A 273 -24.01 -9.49 -6.24
N PRO A 274 -24.18 -10.80 -6.47
CA PRO A 274 -23.47 -11.52 -7.53
C PRO A 274 -23.84 -11.00 -8.92
N GLY A 275 -22.85 -10.90 -9.80
CA GLY A 275 -23.02 -10.42 -11.18
C GLY A 275 -23.14 -8.90 -11.31
N ARG A 276 -23.10 -8.16 -10.21
CA ARG A 276 -23.22 -6.69 -10.22
C ARG A 276 -22.05 -6.00 -10.91
N PHE A 277 -20.86 -6.59 -10.82
CA PHE A 277 -19.63 -6.02 -11.39
C PHE A 277 -18.96 -7.02 -12.32
N GLN A 278 -18.61 -6.58 -13.53
CA GLN A 278 -17.85 -7.42 -14.47
C GLN A 278 -16.47 -7.86 -13.91
N THR A 279 -15.93 -7.11 -12.95
CA THR A 279 -14.64 -7.38 -12.31
C THR A 279 -14.77 -8.10 -10.96
N GLU A 280 -15.94 -8.65 -10.63
CA GLU A 280 -16.23 -9.26 -9.33
C GLU A 280 -15.23 -10.36 -8.94
N GLU A 281 -14.92 -11.30 -9.83
CA GLU A 281 -13.96 -12.37 -9.56
C GLU A 281 -12.57 -11.82 -9.20
N ARG A 282 -12.16 -10.74 -9.86
CA ARG A 282 -10.88 -10.06 -9.61
C ARG A 282 -10.91 -9.39 -8.24
N MET A 283 -12.00 -8.70 -7.89
CA MET A 283 -12.15 -8.06 -6.57
C MET A 283 -12.16 -9.10 -5.45
N GLN A 284 -12.93 -10.18 -5.62
CA GLN A 284 -12.99 -11.28 -4.66
C GLN A 284 -11.63 -11.93 -4.48
N GLY A 285 -10.92 -12.23 -5.57
CA GLY A 285 -9.57 -12.80 -5.52
C GLY A 285 -8.58 -11.90 -4.79
N MET A 286 -8.55 -10.60 -5.11
CA MET A 286 -7.67 -9.62 -4.47
C MET A 286 -7.97 -9.47 -2.97
N LEU A 287 -9.23 -9.22 -2.60
CA LEU A 287 -9.65 -9.04 -1.21
C LEU A 287 -9.46 -10.32 -0.37
N SER A 288 -9.55 -11.50 -0.99
CA SER A 288 -9.23 -12.76 -0.32
C SER A 288 -7.74 -12.89 0.01
N VAL A 289 -6.82 -12.35 -0.80
CA VAL A 289 -5.39 -12.31 -0.44
C VAL A 289 -5.15 -11.32 0.69
N VAL A 290 -5.79 -10.15 0.62
CA VAL A 290 -5.72 -9.09 1.64
C VAL A 290 -6.18 -9.59 3.02
N THR A 291 -7.23 -10.41 3.08
CA THR A 291 -7.70 -11.01 4.35
C THR A 291 -6.79 -12.10 4.91
N GLU A 292 -6.06 -12.80 4.04
CA GLU A 292 -5.10 -13.85 4.43
C GLU A 292 -3.71 -13.28 4.79
N GLU A 293 -3.49 -11.98 4.60
CA GLU A 293 -2.22 -11.31 4.81
C GLU A 293 -1.89 -11.04 6.28
N LEU A 294 -0.61 -11.21 6.65
CA LEU A 294 -0.09 -10.72 7.92
C LEU A 294 -0.03 -9.19 7.90
N GLY A 295 -1.04 -8.55 8.49
CA GLY A 295 -1.14 -7.08 8.55
C GLY A 295 -0.10 -6.42 9.46
N ASP A 296 0.39 -7.15 10.46
CA ASP A 296 1.38 -6.70 11.45
C ASP A 296 2.83 -6.87 10.99
N VAL A 297 3.06 -7.51 9.84
CA VAL A 297 4.39 -7.74 9.25
C VAL A 297 4.58 -6.82 8.04
N PRO A 298 5.40 -5.76 8.13
CA PRO A 298 5.65 -4.88 7.00
C PRO A 298 6.62 -5.48 6.00
N LEU A 299 6.34 -5.22 4.71
CA LEU A 299 7.12 -5.67 3.56
C LEU A 299 7.11 -7.20 3.40
N TYR A 300 7.80 -7.69 2.38
CA TYR A 300 7.85 -9.10 2.05
C TYR A 300 9.18 -9.46 1.39
N TYR A 301 9.44 -10.76 1.33
CA TYR A 301 10.49 -11.37 0.52
C TYR A 301 9.88 -12.06 -0.69
N THR A 302 10.65 -12.26 -1.75
CA THR A 302 10.23 -13.08 -2.89
C THR A 302 11.16 -14.27 -3.05
N LEU A 303 10.60 -15.44 -3.33
CA LEU A 303 11.38 -16.68 -3.39
C LEU A 303 12.42 -16.65 -4.52
N ASP A 304 12.08 -16.01 -5.66
CA ASP A 304 12.99 -15.80 -6.77
C ASP A 304 14.20 -14.97 -6.35
N SER A 305 13.98 -13.91 -5.56
CA SER A 305 15.07 -13.05 -5.09
C SER A 305 15.97 -13.81 -4.13
N LEU A 306 15.40 -14.49 -3.12
CA LEU A 306 16.17 -15.29 -2.17
C LEU A 306 17.02 -16.36 -2.88
N SER A 307 16.41 -17.08 -3.83
CA SER A 307 17.09 -18.14 -4.59
C SER A 307 18.18 -17.57 -5.51
N SER A 308 17.90 -16.45 -6.17
CA SER A 308 18.87 -15.77 -7.05
C SER A 308 20.09 -15.27 -6.29
N THR A 309 19.91 -14.78 -5.05
CA THR A 309 20.99 -14.28 -4.21
C THR A 309 22.03 -15.36 -3.89
N ILE A 310 21.61 -16.62 -3.74
CA ILE A 310 22.51 -17.74 -3.43
C ILE A 310 22.71 -18.70 -4.62
N HIS A 311 22.21 -18.33 -5.81
CA HIS A 311 22.29 -19.12 -7.05
C HIS A 311 21.77 -20.56 -6.95
N CYS A 312 20.69 -20.78 -6.19
CA CYS A 312 20.03 -22.09 -6.11
C CYS A 312 18.77 -22.16 -6.97
N ASN A 313 18.26 -23.37 -7.19
CA ASN A 313 16.91 -23.56 -7.72
C ASN A 313 15.87 -23.07 -6.71
N THR A 314 14.73 -22.57 -7.19
CA THR A 314 13.70 -22.00 -6.33
C THR A 314 12.83 -23.10 -5.71
N PRO A 315 12.68 -23.16 -4.37
CA PRO A 315 11.72 -24.05 -3.75
C PRO A 315 10.29 -23.69 -4.18
N SER A 316 9.39 -24.66 -4.24
CA SER A 316 7.99 -24.33 -4.49
C SER A 316 7.42 -23.48 -3.35
N LEU A 317 6.43 -22.64 -3.67
CA LEU A 317 5.79 -21.76 -2.69
C LEU A 317 5.28 -22.52 -1.46
N LEU A 318 4.71 -23.71 -1.67
CA LEU A 318 4.17 -24.53 -0.57
C LEU A 318 5.28 -25.17 0.26
N GLN A 319 6.40 -25.61 -0.34
CA GLN A 319 7.54 -26.13 0.41
C GLN A 319 8.17 -25.06 1.31
N PHE A 320 8.39 -23.86 0.76
CA PHE A 320 8.98 -22.76 1.54
C PHE A 320 8.05 -22.31 2.67
N ARG A 321 6.75 -22.21 2.41
CA ARG A 321 5.75 -21.92 3.45
C ARG A 321 5.71 -23.02 4.52
N SER A 322 5.78 -24.28 4.12
CA SER A 322 5.80 -25.41 5.07
C SER A 322 7.03 -25.36 5.96
N ALA A 323 8.20 -24.98 5.42
CA ALA A 323 9.42 -24.81 6.20
C ALA A 323 9.30 -23.71 7.26
N LEU A 324 8.70 -22.56 6.92
CA LEU A 324 8.43 -21.49 7.89
C LEU A 324 7.45 -21.93 8.98
N LEU A 325 6.38 -22.63 8.61
CA LEU A 325 5.37 -23.14 9.55
C LEU A 325 5.94 -24.23 10.47
N HIS A 326 6.77 -25.14 9.95
CA HIS A 326 7.48 -26.12 10.77
C HIS A 326 8.48 -25.48 11.74
N ALA A 327 9.08 -24.35 11.35
CA ALA A 327 9.95 -23.55 12.22
C ALA A 327 9.18 -22.71 13.25
N GLY A 328 7.84 -22.77 13.28
CA GLY A 328 7.01 -22.09 14.27
C GLY A 328 6.66 -20.64 13.93
N TYR A 329 6.90 -20.19 12.70
CA TYR A 329 6.63 -18.82 12.26
C TYR A 329 5.34 -18.71 11.45
N ARG A 330 4.69 -17.55 11.55
CA ARG A 330 3.51 -17.23 10.74
C ARG A 330 3.95 -16.89 9.33
N VAL A 331 3.11 -17.23 8.35
CA VAL A 331 3.42 -16.95 6.95
C VAL A 331 2.18 -16.66 6.10
N SER A 332 2.18 -15.53 5.40
CA SER A 332 1.17 -15.19 4.38
C SER A 332 1.81 -14.93 3.02
N LEU A 333 0.96 -14.80 2.00
CA LEU A 333 1.36 -14.20 0.73
C LEU A 333 1.22 -12.67 0.82
N SER A 334 1.45 -11.95 -0.27
CA SER A 334 1.11 -10.54 -0.39
C SER A 334 0.37 -10.27 -1.70
N HIS A 335 -0.67 -9.46 -1.64
CA HIS A 335 -1.44 -8.99 -2.78
C HIS A 335 -0.62 -8.07 -3.69
N ALA A 336 0.42 -7.44 -3.15
CA ALA A 336 1.25 -6.49 -3.88
C ALA A 336 2.23 -7.15 -4.86
N CYS A 337 2.52 -8.45 -4.71
CA CYS A 337 3.45 -9.16 -5.58
C CYS A 337 3.21 -10.67 -5.62
N LYS A 338 3.19 -11.23 -6.84
CA LYS A 338 3.14 -12.68 -7.05
C LYS A 338 4.38 -13.34 -6.46
N ASN A 339 4.21 -14.48 -5.78
CA ASN A 339 5.28 -15.22 -5.10
C ASN A 339 5.96 -14.46 -3.94
N ALA A 340 5.35 -13.39 -3.44
CA ALA A 340 5.78 -12.76 -2.20
C ALA A 340 5.39 -13.61 -0.99
N VAL A 341 6.24 -13.55 0.03
CA VAL A 341 6.03 -14.19 1.34
C VAL A 341 6.27 -13.15 2.42
N LYS A 342 5.26 -12.97 3.29
CA LYS A 342 5.38 -12.25 4.55
C LYS A 342 5.51 -13.25 5.68
N THR A 343 6.39 -12.95 6.64
CA THR A 343 6.57 -13.78 7.82
C THR A 343 7.13 -12.96 8.97
N ASP A 344 6.78 -13.33 10.20
CA ASP A 344 7.40 -12.81 11.42
C ASP A 344 8.73 -13.51 11.76
N ALA A 345 9.19 -14.43 10.91
CA ALA A 345 10.52 -15.01 11.00
C ALA A 345 11.61 -13.95 10.85
N PRO A 346 12.59 -13.88 11.77
CA PRO A 346 13.77 -13.04 11.60
C PRO A 346 14.52 -13.40 10.30
N PRO A 347 15.24 -12.44 9.68
CA PRO A 347 16.00 -12.72 8.46
C PRO A 347 17.00 -13.88 8.58
N ALA A 348 17.56 -14.11 9.77
CA ALA A 348 18.45 -15.25 10.03
C ALA A 348 17.76 -16.60 9.76
N VAL A 349 16.50 -16.74 10.14
CA VAL A 349 15.70 -17.95 9.89
C VAL A 349 15.44 -18.14 8.40
N LEU A 350 15.14 -17.06 7.66
CA LEU A 350 14.97 -17.12 6.22
C LEU A 350 16.24 -17.63 5.54
N TRP A 351 17.41 -17.14 5.94
CA TRP A 351 18.68 -17.60 5.39
C TRP A 351 19.02 -19.03 5.82
N ASP A 352 18.68 -19.45 7.04
CA ASP A 352 18.85 -20.85 7.47
C ASP A 352 17.99 -21.82 6.65
N ILE A 353 16.73 -21.47 6.39
CA ILE A 353 15.87 -22.26 5.49
C ILE A 353 16.50 -22.35 4.10
N MET A 354 16.99 -21.24 3.54
CA MET A 354 17.64 -21.24 2.23
C MET A 354 18.96 -22.02 2.22
N ARG A 355 19.74 -22.00 3.31
CA ARG A 355 20.96 -22.83 3.48
C ARG A 355 20.61 -24.32 3.52
N CYS A 356 19.59 -24.72 4.28
CA CYS A 356 19.09 -26.10 4.28
C CYS A 356 18.63 -26.53 2.88
N TRP A 357 17.93 -25.64 2.16
CA TRP A 357 17.52 -25.91 0.78
C TRP A 357 18.71 -26.14 -0.16
N ALA A 358 19.75 -25.29 -0.06
CA ALA A 358 20.96 -25.41 -0.85
C ALA A 358 21.82 -26.64 -0.50
N LYS A 359 21.65 -27.23 0.70
CA LYS A 359 22.27 -28.53 1.03
C LYS A 359 21.58 -29.69 0.31
N ILE A 360 20.25 -29.65 0.22
CA ILE A 360 19.45 -30.66 -0.50
C ILE A 360 19.63 -30.51 -2.02
N HIS A 361 19.79 -29.27 -2.49
CA HIS A 361 19.98 -28.93 -3.91
C HIS A 361 21.30 -28.15 -4.09
N PRO A 362 22.44 -28.85 -4.23
CA PRO A 362 23.76 -28.24 -4.20
C PRO A 362 23.97 -27.18 -5.29
N VAL A 363 24.50 -26.02 -4.86
CA VAL A 363 24.96 -24.94 -5.74
C VAL A 363 26.43 -25.19 -6.10
N LYS A 364 26.82 -24.86 -7.33
CA LYS A 364 28.22 -24.94 -7.80
C LYS A 364 29.08 -23.86 -7.12
N ARG A 365 29.65 -24.18 -5.96
CA ARG A 365 30.38 -23.23 -5.11
C ARG A 365 31.64 -22.70 -5.80
N GLU A 366 32.27 -23.50 -6.65
CA GLU A 366 33.48 -23.11 -7.40
C GLU A 366 33.25 -21.91 -8.33
N ARG A 367 32.00 -21.60 -8.69
CA ARG A 367 31.64 -20.49 -9.58
C ARG A 367 31.33 -19.19 -8.83
N LEU A 368 31.33 -19.21 -7.50
CA LEU A 368 30.99 -18.06 -6.67
C LEU A 368 32.24 -17.30 -6.30
N ALA A 369 32.26 -15.99 -6.55
CA ALA A 369 33.32 -15.13 -6.02
C ALA A 369 33.27 -15.14 -4.48
N GLU A 370 34.42 -15.17 -3.81
CA GLU A 370 34.51 -15.20 -2.35
C GLU A 370 33.82 -14.01 -1.68
N THR A 371 33.84 -12.84 -2.34
CA THR A 371 33.21 -11.62 -1.84
C THR A 371 31.71 -11.53 -2.16
N SER A 372 31.17 -12.48 -2.93
CA SER A 372 29.76 -12.47 -3.33
C SER A 372 28.82 -12.71 -2.14
N PRO A 373 27.59 -12.16 -2.18
CA PRO A 373 26.59 -12.46 -1.17
C PRO A 373 26.32 -13.96 -1.01
N ALA A 374 26.26 -14.70 -2.13
CA ALA A 374 26.06 -16.14 -2.14
C ALA A 374 27.12 -16.89 -1.32
N SER A 375 28.40 -16.61 -1.58
CA SER A 375 29.51 -17.28 -0.89
C SER A 375 29.46 -17.05 0.62
N ARG A 376 29.26 -15.79 1.04
CA ARG A 376 29.18 -15.43 2.47
C ARG A 376 27.96 -16.01 3.18
N ILE A 377 26.82 -16.11 2.51
CA ILE A 377 25.62 -16.72 3.11
C ILE A 377 25.81 -18.23 3.26
N LEU A 378 26.34 -18.90 2.23
CA LEU A 378 26.49 -20.36 2.17
C LEU A 378 27.71 -20.90 2.94
N SER A 379 28.62 -20.04 3.40
CA SER A 379 29.75 -20.42 4.26
C SER A 379 29.36 -20.61 5.72
N VAL A 380 28.18 -20.11 6.12
CA VAL A 380 27.65 -20.27 7.47
C VAL A 380 26.76 -21.50 7.53
N GLU A 381 26.97 -22.34 8.53
CA GLU A 381 26.12 -23.50 8.81
C GLU A 381 24.76 -23.07 9.38
N PRO A 382 23.65 -23.65 8.91
CA PRO A 382 22.32 -23.29 9.40
C PRO A 382 22.14 -23.74 10.86
N THR A 383 21.67 -22.81 11.71
CA THR A 383 21.36 -23.09 13.11
C THR A 383 20.01 -23.81 13.24
N LEU A 384 19.06 -23.47 12.37
CA LEU A 384 17.78 -24.15 12.22
C LEU A 384 17.87 -25.26 11.15
N GLN A 385 17.39 -26.46 11.46
CA GLN A 385 17.17 -27.51 10.46
C GLN A 385 15.75 -27.40 9.87
N ALA A 386 15.64 -26.92 8.63
CA ALA A 386 14.36 -26.71 7.98
C ALA A 386 13.74 -28.00 7.43
N SER A 387 12.45 -28.23 7.70
CA SER A 387 11.67 -29.30 7.07
C SER A 387 10.87 -28.78 5.88
N PHE A 388 11.05 -29.36 4.70
CA PHE A 388 10.29 -29.02 3.48
C PHE A 388 9.11 -29.96 3.21
N THR A 389 8.77 -30.83 4.17
CA THR A 389 7.57 -31.67 4.11
C THR A 389 6.33 -30.78 4.02
N LEU A 390 5.45 -31.08 3.06
CA LEU A 390 4.26 -30.26 2.85
C LEU A 390 3.31 -30.36 4.04
N ARG A 391 2.86 -29.22 4.54
CA ARG A 391 1.80 -29.13 5.55
C ARG A 391 0.46 -28.79 4.90
N ASP A 392 -0.62 -29.27 5.50
CA ASP A 392 -1.99 -29.04 5.01
C ASP A 392 -2.42 -27.57 5.12
N ASP A 393 -1.92 -26.85 6.13
CA ASP A 393 -2.15 -25.43 6.38
C ASP A 393 -1.24 -24.51 5.53
N ALA A 394 -0.28 -25.05 4.79
CA ALA A 394 0.62 -24.26 3.96
C ALA A 394 -0.08 -23.67 2.73
N ASN A 395 -1.16 -24.28 2.22
CA ASN A 395 -1.87 -23.80 1.04
C ASN A 395 -3.05 -22.87 1.45
N PRO A 396 -2.99 -21.55 1.17
CA PRO A 396 -4.04 -20.62 1.58
C PRO A 396 -5.41 -20.95 0.99
N SER A 397 -6.47 -20.54 1.68
CA SER A 397 -7.85 -20.88 1.31
C SER A 397 -8.22 -20.34 -0.07
N SER A 398 -7.82 -19.11 -0.37
CA SER A 398 -8.04 -18.43 -1.64
C SER A 398 -7.39 -19.18 -2.80
N ARG A 399 -6.23 -19.79 -2.57
CA ARG A 399 -5.52 -20.62 -3.54
C ARG A 399 -6.17 -21.99 -3.71
N LYS A 400 -6.56 -22.65 -2.60
CA LYS A 400 -7.29 -23.93 -2.63
C LYS A 400 -8.59 -23.81 -3.42
N ARG A 401 -9.27 -22.66 -3.31
CA ARG A 401 -10.52 -22.34 -4.03
C ARG A 401 -10.33 -21.85 -5.47
N GLY A 402 -9.08 -21.71 -5.96
CA GLY A 402 -8.82 -21.28 -7.33
C GLY A 402 -9.19 -19.82 -7.63
N LEU A 403 -9.26 -18.94 -6.63
CA LEU A 403 -9.68 -17.55 -6.83
C LEU A 403 -8.67 -16.78 -7.71
N LYS A 404 -9.17 -15.80 -8.48
CA LYS A 404 -8.38 -14.97 -9.41
C LYS A 404 -7.57 -13.90 -8.67
N ARG A 405 -6.50 -14.33 -7.99
CA ARG A 405 -5.66 -13.47 -7.12
C ARG A 405 -4.77 -12.49 -7.87
N PHE A 406 -4.18 -12.94 -8.97
CA PHE A 406 -3.30 -12.14 -9.82
C PHE A 406 -3.79 -12.29 -11.27
N PRO A 407 -4.69 -11.42 -11.73
CA PRO A 407 -5.16 -11.47 -13.11
C PRO A 407 -4.01 -11.20 -14.08
N GLU A 408 -3.99 -11.93 -15.20
CA GLU A 408 -3.05 -11.62 -16.29
C GLU A 408 -3.52 -10.36 -17.03
N ASN A 409 -2.55 -9.63 -17.58
CA ASN A 409 -2.83 -8.45 -18.37
C ASN A 409 -3.59 -8.88 -19.65
N PRO A 410 -4.68 -8.18 -20.02
CA PRO A 410 -5.50 -8.57 -21.18
C PRO A 410 -4.74 -8.54 -22.51
N GLU A 411 -3.73 -7.67 -22.64
CA GLU A 411 -3.01 -7.43 -23.90
C GLU A 411 -1.48 -7.32 -23.68
N ALA A 412 -0.71 -7.64 -24.72
CA ALA A 412 0.69 -7.25 -24.79
C ALA A 412 0.78 -5.71 -24.82
N PHE A 413 1.61 -5.11 -23.97
CA PHE A 413 1.71 -3.64 -23.77
C PHE A 413 0.52 -2.97 -23.07
N TRP A 414 -0.30 -3.74 -22.34
CA TRP A 414 -1.32 -3.18 -21.47
C TRP A 414 -0.70 -2.31 -20.36
N GLY A 415 -1.21 -1.09 -20.17
CA GLY A 415 -0.74 -0.14 -19.15
C GLY A 415 -0.78 1.32 -19.62
N PRO A 416 -0.36 2.26 -18.76
CA PRO A 416 -0.31 3.68 -19.10
C PRO A 416 0.59 3.91 -20.31
N LYS A 417 0.01 4.38 -21.42
CA LYS A 417 0.75 4.74 -22.63
C LYS A 417 1.49 6.07 -22.41
N ALA A 418 2.56 6.29 -23.17
CA ALA A 418 3.27 7.56 -23.16
C ALA A 418 2.30 8.72 -23.38
N ARG A 419 2.54 9.85 -22.68
CA ARG A 419 1.77 11.08 -22.86
C ARG A 419 1.66 11.38 -24.36
N ALA A 420 0.43 11.59 -24.84
CA ALA A 420 0.21 11.98 -26.23
C ALA A 420 1.08 13.21 -26.54
N LYS A 421 1.91 13.13 -27.58
CA LYS A 421 2.64 14.30 -28.07
C LYS A 421 1.58 15.32 -28.53
N ALA A 422 1.73 16.57 -28.10
CA ALA A 422 0.90 17.65 -28.63
C ALA A 422 1.15 17.67 -30.15
N GLY A 423 0.10 17.36 -30.91
CA GLY A 423 0.06 17.49 -32.36
C GLY A 423 -0.22 18.92 -32.76
#